data_AF-A0A7J5DVF2-F1
#
_entry.id   AF-A0A7J5DVF2-F1
#
_cell.length_a   1.000
_cell.length_b   1.000
_cell.length_c   1.000
_cell.angle_alpha   90.00
_cell.angle_beta   90.00
_cell.angle_gamma   90.00
#
_symmetry.space_group_name_H-M   'P 1'
#
loop_
_entity.id
_entity.type
_entity.pdbx_description
1 polymer ?
#
loop_
_entity_poly.entity_id
_entity_poly.type
_entity_poly.pdbx_seq_one_letter_code
_entity_poly.pdbx_strand_id
1 'polypeptide(L)'
;MPYLNIDDGMDEHEKVEALSDAAFRLHMSAMLFCSRKLTDGFVSLSRARRLTASGGDGTAAELVKAGVWHDIGEGCPSADCVEARTCQESGRPGHYLVHDFLQWNHSAHWWTERRRRDQERQAEWRRKRGKEPKKVRK
;
A
#
# COMPACT_ATOMS: atom_id res chain seq x y z
N MET A 1 -0.42 14.06 -2.53
CA MET A 1 -0.65 12.73 -3.14
C MET A 1 -0.05 11.68 -2.23
N PRO A 2 -0.59 10.45 -2.16
CA PRO A 2 0.07 9.36 -1.44
C PRO A 2 1.45 9.11 -2.02
N TYR A 3 2.39 8.75 -1.17
CA TYR A 3 3.71 8.25 -1.56
C TYR A 3 3.88 6.84 -1.00
N LEU A 4 4.78 6.08 -1.62
CA LEU A 4 5.20 4.78 -1.13
C LEU A 4 6.54 4.98 -0.42
N ASN A 5 6.60 4.59 0.83
CA ASN A 5 7.83 4.53 1.61
C ASN A 5 8.43 3.13 1.45
N ILE A 6 9.70 3.07 1.05
CA ILE A 6 10.46 1.84 0.78
C ILE A 6 11.76 1.95 1.55
N ASP A 7 12.19 0.83 2.14
CA ASP A 7 13.48 0.74 2.81
C ASP A 7 14.64 0.68 1.81
N ASP A 8 15.73 1.37 2.11
CA ASP A 8 16.90 1.47 1.22
C ASP A 8 17.63 0.13 1.04
N GLY A 9 17.49 -0.82 1.98
CA GLY A 9 18.09 -2.17 1.92
C GLY A 9 17.09 -3.26 1.51
N MET A 10 15.98 -2.90 0.87
CA MET A 10 14.96 -3.87 0.44
C MET A 10 15.52 -4.92 -0.53
N ASP A 11 16.45 -4.55 -1.40
CA ASP A 11 17.03 -5.44 -2.40
C ASP A 11 17.93 -6.53 -1.81
N GLU A 12 18.59 -6.23 -0.68
CA GLU A 12 19.46 -7.17 0.05
C GLU A 12 18.71 -8.01 1.09
N HIS A 13 17.41 -7.77 1.29
CA HIS A 13 16.63 -8.51 2.27
C HIS A 13 16.46 -9.98 1.85
N GLU A 14 16.67 -10.94 2.77
CA GLU A 14 16.68 -12.40 2.48
C GLU A 14 15.45 -12.88 1.67
N LYS A 15 14.27 -12.33 1.99
CA LYS A 15 13.01 -12.65 1.31
C LYS A 15 12.90 -12.11 -0.11
N VAL A 16 13.64 -11.04 -0.42
CA VAL A 16 13.65 -10.36 -1.71
C VAL A 16 14.76 -10.91 -2.60
N GLU A 17 15.94 -11.16 -2.04
CA GLU A 17 17.08 -11.77 -2.75
C GLU A 17 16.72 -13.14 -3.34
N ALA A 18 15.87 -13.90 -2.65
CA ALA A 18 15.39 -15.20 -3.12
C ALA A 18 14.34 -15.14 -4.25
N LEU A 19 13.88 -13.96 -4.65
CA LEU A 19 12.84 -13.79 -5.67
C LEU A 19 13.40 -13.75 -7.09
N SER A 20 12.60 -14.22 -8.02
CA SER A 20 12.77 -13.97 -9.44
C SER A 20 12.51 -12.50 -9.80
N ASP A 21 13.15 -12.01 -10.86
CA ASP A 21 12.91 -10.65 -11.38
C ASP A 21 11.41 -10.37 -11.65
N ALA A 22 10.68 -11.40 -12.09
CA ALA A 22 9.25 -11.31 -12.32
C ALA A 22 8.48 -11.11 -11.01
N ALA A 23 8.83 -11.84 -9.95
CA ALA A 23 8.25 -11.72 -8.62
C ALA A 23 8.58 -10.38 -7.96
N PHE A 24 9.84 -9.96 -8.01
CA PHE A 24 10.25 -8.67 -7.50
C PHE A 24 9.50 -7.51 -8.20
N ARG A 25 9.41 -7.55 -9.53
CA ARG A 25 8.66 -6.54 -10.29
C ARG A 25 7.17 -6.53 -9.93
N LEU A 26 6.57 -7.70 -9.72
CA LEU A 26 5.17 -7.81 -9.29
C LEU A 26 4.98 -7.21 -7.89
N HIS A 27 5.87 -7.51 -6.95
CA HIS A 27 5.87 -6.97 -5.60
C HIS A 27 5.92 -5.43 -5.59
N MET A 28 6.88 -4.84 -6.30
CA MET A 28 7.01 -3.38 -6.42
C MET A 28 5.76 -2.75 -7.05
N SER A 29 5.24 -3.38 -8.12
CA SER A 29 4.03 -2.90 -8.81
C SER A 29 2.79 -2.96 -7.91
N ALA A 30 2.71 -3.97 -7.05
CA ALA A 30 1.65 -4.13 -6.05
C ALA A 30 1.73 -3.06 -4.95
N MET A 31 2.91 -2.82 -4.37
CA MET A 31 3.09 -1.76 -3.38
C MET A 31 2.71 -0.37 -3.93
N LEU A 32 3.16 -0.06 -5.15
CA LEU A 32 2.80 1.17 -5.84
C LEU A 32 1.29 1.25 -6.11
N PHE A 33 0.66 0.13 -6.47
CA PHE A 33 -0.79 0.07 -6.62
C PHE A 33 -1.49 0.35 -5.30
N CYS A 34 -1.07 -0.28 -4.20
CA CYS A 34 -1.64 -0.10 -2.87
C CYS A 34 -1.54 1.34 -2.39
N SER A 35 -0.40 2.00 -2.57
CA SER A 35 -0.22 3.42 -2.23
C SER A 35 -1.10 4.34 -3.09
N ARG A 36 -1.14 4.13 -4.42
CA ARG A 36 -1.96 4.97 -5.32
C ARG A 36 -3.47 4.79 -5.11
N LYS A 37 -3.92 3.57 -4.86
CA LYS A 37 -5.34 3.24 -4.71
C LYS A 37 -5.82 3.23 -3.27
N LEU A 38 -4.92 3.40 -2.31
CA LEU A 38 -5.22 3.40 -0.88
C LEU A 38 -5.96 2.13 -0.47
N THR A 39 -5.37 0.99 -0.82
CA THR A 39 -5.92 -0.34 -0.49
C THR A 39 -5.25 -0.99 0.71
N ASP A 40 -4.45 -0.25 1.49
CA ASP A 40 -3.87 -0.71 2.77
C ASP A 40 -3.14 -2.05 2.69
N GLY A 41 -2.46 -2.31 1.56
CA GLY A 41 -1.71 -3.55 1.35
C GLY A 41 -2.51 -4.68 0.69
N PHE A 42 -3.82 -4.50 0.48
CA PHE A 42 -4.66 -5.52 -0.16
C PHE A 42 -4.62 -5.43 -1.69
N VAL A 43 -4.44 -6.59 -2.34
CA VAL A 43 -4.42 -6.76 -3.79
C VAL A 43 -5.33 -7.93 -4.18
N SER A 44 -6.33 -7.72 -5.04
CA SER A 44 -7.17 -8.84 -5.51
C SER A 44 -6.41 -9.75 -6.48
N LEU A 45 -6.73 -11.05 -6.51
CA LEU A 45 -6.18 -12.04 -7.46
C LEU A 45 -6.22 -11.54 -8.90
N SER A 46 -7.40 -11.08 -9.32
CA SER A 46 -7.62 -10.52 -10.66
C SER A 46 -6.72 -9.32 -10.96
N ARG A 47 -6.39 -8.54 -9.93
CA ARG A 47 -5.51 -7.38 -10.08
C ARG A 47 -4.05 -7.81 -10.15
N ALA A 48 -3.61 -8.71 -9.27
CA ALA A 48 -2.25 -9.26 -9.28
C ALA A 48 -1.86 -9.79 -10.67
N ARG A 49 -2.77 -10.55 -11.30
CA ARG A 49 -2.60 -11.08 -12.68
C ARG A 49 -2.42 -10.02 -13.78
N ARG A 50 -2.74 -8.76 -13.50
CA ARG A 50 -2.73 -7.65 -14.49
C ARG A 50 -1.84 -6.48 -14.08
N LEU A 51 -1.09 -6.59 -12.97
CA LEU A 51 -0.21 -5.52 -12.51
C LEU A 51 1.06 -5.42 -13.36
N THR A 52 1.56 -6.56 -13.82
CA THR A 52 2.75 -6.66 -14.68
C THR A 52 2.46 -7.63 -15.82
N ALA A 53 3.20 -7.49 -16.93
CA ALA A 53 3.07 -8.40 -18.08
C ALA A 53 3.46 -9.85 -17.74
N SER A 54 4.37 -10.02 -16.78
CA SER A 54 4.83 -11.31 -16.26
C SER A 54 4.10 -11.76 -14.98
N GLY A 55 3.10 -11.00 -14.52
CA GLY A 55 2.40 -11.27 -13.28
C GLY A 55 1.40 -12.39 -13.46
N GLY A 56 1.84 -13.64 -13.32
CA GLY A 56 0.97 -14.82 -13.33
C GLY A 56 0.71 -15.36 -11.92
N ASP A 57 -0.14 -16.38 -11.83
CA ASP A 57 -0.41 -17.07 -10.56
C ASP A 57 0.84 -17.73 -9.98
N GLY A 58 1.75 -18.23 -10.84
CA GLY A 58 3.04 -18.77 -10.40
C GLY A 58 3.92 -17.73 -9.71
N THR A 59 3.96 -16.50 -10.23
CA THR A 59 4.70 -15.38 -9.65
C THR A 59 4.10 -14.93 -8.31
N ALA A 60 2.77 -14.93 -8.19
CA ALA A 60 2.11 -14.66 -6.91
C ALA A 60 2.38 -15.77 -5.89
N ALA A 61 2.34 -17.04 -6.31
CA ALA A 61 2.64 -18.19 -5.45
C ALA A 61 4.10 -18.16 -4.94
N GLU A 62 5.04 -17.69 -5.76
CA GLU A 62 6.42 -17.47 -5.35
C GLU A 62 6.53 -16.43 -4.24
N LEU A 63 5.83 -15.30 -4.37
CA LEU A 63 5.79 -14.24 -3.35
C LEU A 63 5.17 -14.70 -2.03
N VAL A 64 4.14 -15.56 -2.11
CA VAL A 64 3.52 -16.18 -0.94
C VAL A 64 4.49 -17.17 -0.29
N LYS A 65 5.16 -18.00 -1.08
CA LYS A 65 6.16 -18.97 -0.59
C LYS A 65 7.36 -18.28 0.08
N ALA A 66 7.82 -17.16 -0.46
CA ALA A 66 8.89 -16.34 0.11
C ALA A 66 8.46 -15.57 1.39
N GLY A 67 7.17 -15.60 1.74
CA GLY A 67 6.65 -14.89 2.91
C GLY A 67 6.71 -13.38 2.77
N VAL A 68 6.65 -12.88 1.53
CA VAL A 68 6.53 -11.44 1.20
C VAL A 68 5.05 -11.06 1.08
N TRP A 69 4.24 -11.98 0.54
CA TRP A 69 2.78 -11.85 0.46
C TRP A 69 2.10 -12.90 1.32
N HIS A 70 0.87 -12.60 1.73
CA HIS A 70 -0.04 -13.53 2.36
C HIS A 70 -1.21 -13.80 1.42
N ASP A 71 -1.57 -15.07 1.23
CA ASP A 71 -2.89 -15.41 0.70
C ASP A 71 -3.89 -15.44 1.86
N ILE A 72 -4.82 -14.50 1.85
CA ILE A 72 -5.78 -14.32 2.95
C ILE A 72 -6.90 -15.36 2.86
N GLY A 73 -7.12 -15.97 1.69
CA GLY A 73 -8.03 -17.10 1.48
C GLY A 73 -9.38 -16.97 2.22
N GLU A 74 -9.81 -18.07 2.84
CA GLU A 74 -10.99 -18.16 3.72
C GLU A 74 -10.70 -17.85 5.20
N GLY A 75 -9.49 -17.37 5.52
CA GLY A 75 -9.06 -17.06 6.89
C GLY A 75 -7.63 -17.53 7.14
N CYS A 76 -6.89 -16.76 7.91
CA CYS A 76 -5.59 -17.17 8.43
C CYS A 76 -5.77 -17.63 9.88
N PRO A 77 -5.39 -18.86 10.26
CA PRO A 77 -5.34 -19.25 11.67
C PRO A 77 -4.34 -18.33 12.38
N SER A 78 -4.88 -17.42 13.19
CA SER A 78 -4.20 -16.25 13.73
C SER A 78 -2.95 -16.53 14.57
N ALA A 79 -2.72 -17.78 14.98
CA ALA A 79 -1.60 -18.18 15.82
C ALA A 79 -0.23 -18.02 15.14
N ASP A 80 -0.14 -18.27 13.83
CA ASP A 80 1.12 -18.17 13.06
C ASP A 80 1.12 -16.99 12.06
N CYS A 81 0.05 -16.16 12.08
CA CYS A 81 -0.06 -15.04 11.16
C CYS A 81 0.84 -13.88 11.64
N VAL A 82 1.97 -13.67 10.96
CA VAL A 82 2.86 -12.51 11.20
C VAL A 82 2.10 -11.18 11.10
N GLU A 83 1.06 -11.14 10.27
CA GLU A 83 0.18 -9.99 10.04
C GLU A 83 -1.16 -10.07 10.79
N ALA A 84 -1.21 -10.69 11.97
CA ALA A 84 -2.44 -10.82 12.76
C ALA A 84 -3.19 -9.50 13.03
N ARG A 85 -2.50 -8.35 12.97
CA ARG A 85 -3.10 -7.01 13.09
C ARG A 85 -3.91 -6.58 11.86
N THR A 86 -3.62 -7.16 10.69
CA THR A 86 -4.13 -6.73 9.39
C THR A 86 -4.96 -7.84 8.71
N CYS A 87 -4.57 -9.10 8.91
CA CYS A 87 -5.34 -10.27 8.46
C CYS A 87 -6.60 -10.44 9.31
N GLN A 88 -7.76 -10.42 8.66
CA GLN A 88 -9.04 -10.69 9.32
C GLN A 88 -9.21 -12.19 9.56
N GLU A 89 -9.77 -12.56 10.72
CA GLU A 89 -10.08 -13.96 11.07
C GLU A 89 -11.00 -14.64 10.05
N SER A 90 -11.97 -13.89 9.50
CA SER A 90 -12.91 -14.38 8.48
C SER A 90 -12.30 -14.51 7.07
N GLY A 91 -11.03 -14.15 6.92
CA GLY A 91 -10.37 -14.12 5.62
C GLY A 91 -10.91 -13.08 4.67
N ARG A 92 -10.32 -13.00 3.48
CA ARG A 92 -10.84 -12.19 2.39
C ARG A 92 -10.60 -12.95 1.08
N PRO A 93 -11.53 -13.83 0.69
CA PRO A 93 -11.32 -14.71 -0.46
C PRO A 93 -10.92 -13.93 -1.70
N GLY A 94 -9.89 -14.47 -2.37
CA GLY A 94 -9.36 -13.91 -3.60
C GLY A 94 -8.60 -12.60 -3.47
N HIS A 95 -8.04 -12.34 -2.29
CA HIS A 95 -7.12 -11.23 -2.06
C HIS A 95 -5.81 -11.71 -1.45
N TYR A 96 -4.73 -11.08 -1.89
CA TYR A 96 -3.43 -11.11 -1.26
C TYR A 96 -3.24 -9.90 -0.35
N LEU A 97 -2.49 -10.09 0.74
CA LEU A 97 -1.97 -9.02 1.57
C LEU A 97 -0.46 -8.89 1.34
N VAL A 98 0.02 -7.68 1.09
CA VAL A 98 1.46 -7.40 1.11
C VAL A 98 1.91 -7.22 2.56
N HIS A 99 2.88 -8.01 3.02
CA HIS A 99 3.41 -7.91 4.38
C HIS A 99 4.07 -6.54 4.63
N ASP A 100 4.01 -6.10 5.90
CA ASP A 100 4.61 -4.89 6.46
C ASP A 100 4.20 -3.58 5.77
N PHE A 101 3.20 -3.60 4.89
CA PHE A 101 2.80 -2.41 4.12
C PHE A 101 2.45 -1.26 5.06
N LEU A 102 1.60 -1.51 6.06
CA LEU A 102 1.16 -0.50 7.03
C LEU A 102 2.18 -0.22 8.15
N GLN A 103 3.21 -1.04 8.29
CA GLN A 103 4.32 -0.74 9.20
C GLN A 103 5.12 0.46 8.67
N TRP A 104 5.32 0.52 7.35
CA TRP A 104 6.13 1.55 6.70
C TRP A 104 5.32 2.65 6.01
N ASN A 105 4.05 2.38 5.67
CA ASN A 105 3.19 3.29 4.93
C ASN A 105 1.95 3.71 5.74
N HIS A 106 1.46 4.92 5.43
CA HIS A 106 0.21 5.41 5.99
C HIS A 106 -1.01 4.75 5.36
N SER A 107 -2.02 4.47 6.20
CA SER A 107 -3.30 3.91 5.76
C SER A 107 -4.13 4.89 4.93
N ALA A 108 -5.13 4.35 4.24
CA ALA A 108 -6.14 5.08 3.48
C ALA A 108 -6.81 6.16 4.35
N HIS A 109 -7.18 5.78 5.57
CA HIS A 109 -7.80 6.68 6.54
C HIS A 109 -6.90 7.87 6.90
N TRP A 110 -5.61 7.62 7.14
CA TRP A 110 -4.65 8.69 7.42
C TRP A 110 -4.55 9.66 6.25
N TRP A 111 -4.48 9.15 5.01
CA TRP A 111 -4.42 9.98 3.82
C TRP A 111 -5.69 10.80 3.59
N THR A 112 -6.87 10.24 3.84
CA THR A 112 -8.14 10.98 3.74
C THR A 112 -8.21 12.10 4.77
N GLU A 113 -7.82 11.82 6.01
CA GLU A 113 -7.83 12.80 7.09
C GLU A 113 -6.81 13.92 6.86
N ARG A 114 -5.61 13.58 6.38
CA ARG A 114 -4.62 14.57 5.99
C ARG A 114 -5.14 15.50 4.90
N ARG A 115 -5.77 14.96 3.85
CA ARG A 115 -6.36 15.77 2.77
C ARG A 115 -7.44 16.71 3.29
N ARG A 116 -8.30 16.23 4.20
CA ARG A 116 -9.33 17.06 4.85
C ARG A 116 -8.70 18.24 5.59
N ARG A 117 -7.70 17.99 6.43
CA ARG A 117 -6.97 19.03 7.18
C ARG A 117 -6.26 20.02 6.26
N ASP A 118 -5.65 19.53 5.18
CA ASP A 118 -5.01 20.37 4.16
C ASP A 118 -6.02 21.29 3.46
N GLN A 119 -7.21 20.76 3.11
CA GLN A 119 -8.30 21.54 2.51
C GLN A 119 -8.82 22.60 3.47
N GLU A 120 -9.04 22.26 4.74
CA GLU A 120 -9.49 23.19 5.78
C GLU A 120 -8.49 24.33 5.99
N ARG A 121 -7.21 24.02 6.13
CA ARG A 121 -6.13 25.01 6.24
C ARG A 121 -6.08 25.95 5.03
N GLN A 122 -6.19 25.39 3.82
CA GLN A 122 -6.21 26.19 2.60
C GLN A 122 -7.45 27.09 2.52
N ALA A 123 -8.63 26.59 2.91
CA ALA A 123 -9.86 27.37 2.92
C ALA A 123 -9.77 28.53 3.93
N GLU A 124 -9.27 28.27 5.14
CA GLU A 124 -9.06 29.30 6.16
C GLU A 124 -8.07 30.37 5.70
N TRP A 125 -6.94 29.96 5.14
CA TRP A 125 -5.94 30.87 4.59
C TRP A 125 -6.51 31.74 3.45
N ARG A 126 -7.32 31.15 2.54
CA ARG A 126 -8.01 31.91 1.48
C ARG A 126 -9.02 32.90 2.05
N ARG A 127 -9.80 32.52 3.08
CA ARG A 127 -10.74 33.43 3.76
C ARG A 127 -10.04 34.61 4.42
N LYS A 128 -8.88 34.37 5.06
CA LYS A 128 -8.07 35.42 5.68
C LYS A 128 -7.47 36.38 4.64
N ARG A 129 -6.87 35.87 3.56
CA ARG A 129 -6.34 36.71 2.47
C ARG A 129 -7.41 37.47 1.70
N GLY A 130 -8.60 36.89 1.53
CA GLY A 130 -9.73 37.60 0.92
C GLY A 130 -10.26 38.76 1.75
N LYS A 131 -9.99 38.77 3.06
CA LYS A 131 -10.33 39.85 3.99
C LYS A 131 -9.22 40.90 4.16
N GLU A 132 -7.99 40.62 3.72
CA GLU A 132 -6.92 41.63 3.74
C GLU A 132 -7.14 42.65 2.61
N PRO A 133 -7.26 43.95 2.91
CA PRO A 133 -7.37 44.97 1.87
C PRO A 133 -6.10 44.94 1.01
N LYS A 134 -6.26 44.90 -0.32
CA LYS A 134 -5.13 44.99 -1.25
C LYS A 134 -4.37 46.28 -0.98
N LYS A 135 -3.15 46.17 -0.41
CA LYS A 135 -2.25 47.32 -0.26
C LYS A 135 -1.94 47.87 -1.65
N VAL A 136 -2.53 49.02 -1.98
CA VAL A 136 -2.19 49.78 -3.19
C VAL A 136 -0.74 50.23 -3.02
N ARG A 137 0.14 49.74 -3.88
CA ARG A 137 1.54 50.22 -3.95
C ARG A 137 1.49 51.67 -4.47
N LYS A 138 2.03 52.59 -3.67
CA LYS A 138 2.30 53.98 -4.07
C LYS A 138 3.50 54.02 -5.01
#